data_AF-A0A533VWA3-F1
#
_entry.id   AF-A0A533VWA3-F1
#
_cell.length_a   1.000
_cell.length_b   1.000
_cell.length_c   1.000
_cell.angle_alpha   90.00
_cell.angle_beta   90.00
_cell.angle_gamma   90.00
#
_symmetry.space_group_name_H-M   'P 1'
#
loop_
_entity.id
_entity.type
_entity.pdbx_description
1 polymer ?
#
loop_
_entity_poly.entity_id
_entity_poly.type
_entity_poly.pdbx_seq_one_letter_code
_entity_poly.pdbx_strand_id
1 'polypeptide(L)'
;PRVTVRLVFGNDAAFVNGNMFVGLWGNDLFLRLSDEDRKELLKNEGVTNFEPMKGRPMKGYNLIPRTWKNQRETVRRWVARSLAWASELPAKKSKR
;
A
#
# COMPACT_ATOMS: atom_id res chain seq x y z
N PRO A 1 -13.33 0.53 11.06
CA PRO A 1 -12.92 1.20 9.79
C PRO A 1 -13.72 0.67 8.60
N ARG A 2 -14.37 1.54 7.80
CA ARG A 2 -15.03 1.12 6.57
C ARG A 2 -14.00 1.03 5.45
N VAL A 3 -13.66 -0.19 5.06
CA VAL A 3 -12.79 -0.47 3.90
C VAL A 3 -13.65 -0.53 2.64
N THR A 4 -13.23 0.15 1.59
CA THR A 4 -13.83 0.07 0.25
C THR A 4 -12.79 -0.38 -0.76
N VAL A 5 -13.21 -1.17 -1.74
CA VAL A 5 -12.36 -1.61 -2.85
C VAL A 5 -12.84 -0.94 -4.13
N ARG A 6 -11.90 -0.41 -4.91
CA ARG A 6 -12.19 0.15 -6.24
C ARG A 6 -11.00 -0.03 -7.16
N LEU A 7 -11.26 0.03 -8.46
CA LEU A 7 -10.24 -0.08 -9.49
C LEU A 7 -9.35 1.17 -9.51
N VAL A 8 -8.04 0.95 -9.43
CA VAL A 8 -7.00 1.96 -9.56
C VAL A 8 -5.91 1.36 -10.42
N PHE A 9 -5.48 2.06 -11.46
CA PHE A 9 -4.47 1.56 -12.41
C PHE A 9 -4.85 0.19 -13.03
N GLY A 10 -6.15 -0.01 -13.32
CA GLY A 10 -6.66 -1.25 -13.89
C GLY A 10 -6.63 -2.46 -12.95
N ASN A 11 -6.39 -2.26 -11.66
CA ASN A 11 -6.25 -3.31 -10.65
C ASN A 11 -7.05 -2.96 -9.38
N ASP A 12 -7.35 -3.95 -8.54
CA ASP A 12 -8.03 -3.72 -7.27
C ASP A 12 -7.14 -2.99 -6.27
N ALA A 13 -7.68 -1.92 -5.67
CA ALA A 13 -7.07 -1.22 -4.56
C ALA A 13 -8.08 -0.98 -3.44
N ALA A 14 -7.62 -1.16 -2.20
CA ALA A 14 -8.40 -0.94 -1.01
C ALA A 14 -8.10 0.41 -0.36
N PHE A 15 -9.18 1.00 0.15
CA PHE A 15 -9.23 2.32 0.74
C PHE A 15 -9.86 2.23 2.12
N VAL A 16 -9.35 2.99 3.07
CA VAL A 16 -9.98 3.19 4.37
C VAL A 16 -10.24 4.67 4.56
N ASN A 17 -11.48 5.05 4.89
CA ASN A 17 -11.88 6.47 5.01
C ASN A 17 -11.50 7.34 3.77
N GLY A 18 -11.49 6.74 2.57
CA GLY A 18 -11.08 7.41 1.32
C GLY A 18 -9.56 7.49 1.09
N ASN A 19 -8.74 6.98 2.01
CA ASN A 19 -7.30 6.87 1.88
C ASN A 19 -6.89 5.49 1.35
N MET A 20 -6.20 5.45 0.21
CA MET A 20 -5.65 4.19 -0.33
C MET A 20 -4.58 3.68 0.61
N PHE A 21 -4.60 2.38 0.92
CA PHE A 21 -3.60 1.76 1.78
C PHE A 21 -2.98 0.51 1.16
N VAL A 22 -3.71 -0.26 0.37
CA VAL A 22 -3.17 -1.40 -0.36
C VAL A 22 -3.75 -1.44 -1.76
N GLY A 23 -3.00 -1.97 -2.72
CA GLY A 23 -3.54 -2.31 -4.02
C GLY A 23 -2.63 -3.21 -4.82
N LEU A 24 -3.18 -3.73 -5.91
CA LEU A 24 -2.45 -4.55 -6.85
C LEU A 24 -1.86 -3.69 -7.96
N TRP A 25 -0.66 -4.04 -8.40
CA TRP A 25 0.00 -3.48 -9.57
C TRP A 25 0.45 -4.64 -10.46
N GLY A 26 -0.34 -4.93 -11.49
CA GLY A 26 -0.15 -6.14 -12.28
C GLY A 26 -0.28 -7.38 -11.39
N ASN A 27 0.84 -8.03 -11.07
CA ASN A 27 0.87 -9.20 -10.21
C ASN A 27 1.54 -8.99 -8.85
N ASP A 28 1.93 -7.75 -8.58
CA ASP A 28 2.61 -7.32 -7.37
C ASP A 28 1.63 -6.57 -6.47
N LEU A 29 1.93 -6.51 -5.18
CA LEU A 29 1.12 -5.78 -4.20
C LEU A 29 1.90 -4.55 -3.75
N PHE A 30 1.25 -3.41 -3.64
CA PHE A 30 1.82 -2.23 -3.03
C PHE A 30 1.07 -1.85 -1.75
N LEU A 31 1.79 -1.27 -0.81
CA LEU A 31 1.30 -0.88 0.52
C LEU A 31 1.65 0.58 0.79
N ARG A 32 0.76 1.28 1.48
CA ARG A 32 1.01 2.63 2.00
C ARG A 32 1.38 2.56 3.46
N LEU A 33 2.56 3.01 3.82
CA LEU A 33 3.06 2.93 5.19
C LEU A 33 3.47 4.31 5.71
N SER A 34 3.63 4.40 7.04
CA SER A 34 4.30 5.52 7.69
C SER A 34 5.77 5.56 7.25
N ASP A 35 6.46 6.67 7.48
CA ASP A 35 7.88 6.77 7.11
C ASP A 35 8.75 5.77 7.90
N GLU A 36 8.38 5.49 9.15
CA GLU A 36 9.04 4.51 10.03
C GLU A 36 8.84 3.08 9.52
N ASP A 37 7.59 2.67 9.30
CA ASP A 37 7.28 1.33 8.78
C ASP A 37 7.87 1.13 7.38
N ARG A 38 7.90 2.19 6.57
CA ARG A 38 8.52 2.17 5.24
C ARG A 38 10.02 1.91 5.34
N LYS A 39 10.73 2.57 6.26
CA LYS A 39 12.16 2.34 6.49
C LYS A 39 12.43 0.91 6.96
N GLU A 40 11.56 0.35 7.80
CA GLU A 40 11.64 -1.06 8.20
C GLU A 40 11.39 -1.99 7.01
N LEU A 41 10.35 -1.73 6.21
CA LEU A 41 9.99 -2.54 5.06
C LEU A 41 11.10 -2.53 4.00
N LEU A 42 11.72 -1.38 3.72
CA LEU A 42 12.81 -1.23 2.75
C LEU A 42 14.09 -2.00 3.12
N LYS A 43 14.24 -2.48 4.36
CA LYS A 43 15.34 -3.38 4.74
C LYS A 43 15.18 -4.79 4.20
N ASN A 44 13.98 -5.15 3.76
CA ASN A 44 13.70 -6.47 3.21
C ASN A 44 14.09 -6.52 1.73
N GLU A 45 14.76 -7.60 1.33
CA GLU A 45 15.17 -7.80 -0.05
C GLU A 45 13.95 -7.84 -0.99
N GLY A 46 14.06 -7.11 -2.11
CA GLY A 46 13.02 -7.05 -3.14
C GLY A 46 11.89 -6.06 -2.88
N VAL A 47 11.88 -5.35 -1.74
CA VAL A 47 10.98 -4.21 -1.53
C VAL A 47 11.53 -2.99 -2.27
N THR A 48 10.69 -2.34 -3.07
CA THR A 48 11.05 -1.12 -3.80
C THR A 48 10.02 -0.01 -3.59
N ASN A 49 10.39 1.22 -3.97
CA ASN A 49 9.43 2.32 -3.98
C ASN A 49 8.43 2.11 -5.11
N PHE A 50 7.16 2.38 -4.86
CA PHE A 50 6.12 2.25 -5.87
C PHE A 50 6.21 3.40 -6.88
N GLU A 51 6.53 3.06 -8.13
CA GLU A 51 6.67 3.99 -9.24
C GLU A 51 5.72 3.61 -10.38
N PRO A 52 4.45 4.06 -10.36
CA PRO A 52 3.48 3.74 -11.41
C PRO A 52 3.74 4.49 -12.72
N MET A 53 4.48 5.60 -12.68
CA MET A 53 4.91 6.38 -13.84
C MET A 53 6.42 6.54 -13.79
N LYS A 54 7.11 6.23 -14.89
CA LYS A 54 8.57 6.32 -15.00
C LYS A 54 9.06 7.71 -14.57
N GLY A 55 9.93 7.76 -13.56
CA GLY A 55 10.48 8.99 -12.99
C GLY A 55 9.58 9.72 -12.00
N ARG A 56 8.42 9.16 -11.62
CA ARG A 56 7.50 9.75 -10.63
C ARG A 56 7.13 8.73 -9.54
N PRO A 57 8.04 8.45 -8.59
CA PRO A 57 7.75 7.58 -7.46
C PRO A 57 6.66 8.19 -6.57
N MET A 58 5.66 7.38 -6.22
CA MET A 58 4.63 7.78 -5.26
C MET A 58 5.19 7.68 -3.85
N LYS A 59 5.38 8.85 -3.21
CA LYS A 59 5.86 8.90 -1.81
C LYS A 59 4.91 8.17 -0.87
N GLY A 60 5.50 7.35 0.01
CA GLY A 60 4.78 6.59 1.03
C GLY A 60 4.17 5.29 0.54
N TYR A 61 4.36 4.92 -0.74
CA TYR A 61 3.94 3.64 -1.29
C TYR A 61 5.15 2.78 -1.65
N ASN A 62 5.09 1.51 -1.28
CA ASN A 62 6.14 0.54 -1.48
C ASN A 62 5.58 -0.71 -2.14
N LEU A 63 6.30 -1.25 -3.11
CA LEU A 63 6.00 -2.52 -3.76
C LEU A 63 6.63 -3.65 -2.95
N ILE A 64 5.86 -4.67 -2.59
CA ILE A 64 6.38 -5.86 -1.93
C ILE A 64 6.76 -6.94 -2.97
N PRO A 65 7.81 -7.72 -2.72
CA PRO A 65 8.26 -8.73 -3.67
C PRO A 65 7.28 -9.89 -3.78
N ARG A 66 7.15 -10.47 -4.99
CA ARG A 66 6.28 -11.65 -5.24
C ARG A 66 6.67 -12.87 -4.40
N THR A 67 7.91 -12.95 -3.91
CA THR A 67 8.37 -14.02 -3.00
C THR A 67 7.55 -14.06 -1.71
N TRP A 68 6.94 -12.94 -1.32
CA TRP A 68 6.08 -12.86 -0.14
C TRP A 68 4.66 -13.39 -0.38
N LYS A 69 4.28 -13.78 -1.60
CA LYS A 69 2.97 -14.42 -1.87
C LYS A 69 2.75 -15.67 -1.01
N ASN A 70 3.82 -16.42 -0.72
CA ASN A 70 3.75 -17.61 0.13
C ASN A 70 3.88 -17.28 1.62
N GLN A 71 4.23 -16.03 1.97
CA GLN A 71 4.39 -15.57 3.34
C GLN A 71 3.14 -14.80 3.82
N ARG A 72 2.02 -15.51 3.91
CA ARG A 72 0.71 -14.91 4.23
C ARG A 72 0.73 -14.11 5.54
N GLU A 73 1.42 -14.61 6.57
CA GLU A 73 1.54 -13.94 7.88
C GLU A 73 2.32 -12.62 7.78
N THR A 74 3.44 -12.62 7.04
CA THR A 74 4.24 -11.41 6.79
C THR A 74 3.40 -10.36 6.07
N VAL A 75 2.74 -10.75 4.97
CA VAL A 75 1.88 -9.84 4.20
C VAL A 75 0.74 -9.31 5.06
N ARG A 76 0.07 -10.17 5.84
CA ARG A 76 -1.03 -9.78 6.73
C ARG A 76 -0.58 -8.75 7.77
N ARG A 77 0.60 -8.93 8.38
CA ARG A 77 1.18 -7.99 9.33
C ARG A 77 1.39 -6.61 8.69
N TRP A 78 1.98 -6.55 7.51
CA TRP A 78 2.24 -5.29 6.81
C TRP A 78 0.96 -4.61 6.31
N VAL A 79 -0.01 -5.38 5.82
CA VAL A 79 -1.33 -4.86 5.44
C VAL A 79 -2.05 -4.27 6.66
N ALA A 80 -1.96 -4.92 7.83
CA ALA A 80 -2.55 -4.41 9.06
C ALA A 80 -1.91 -3.07 9.51
N ARG A 81 -0.57 -2.96 9.44
CA ARG A 81 0.15 -1.70 9.70
C ARG A 81 -0.26 -0.61 8.72
N SER A 82 -0.36 -0.95 7.43
CA SER A 82 -0.83 -0.04 6.39
C SER A 82 -2.25 0.46 6.62
N LEU A 83 -3.15 -0.44 7.03
CA LEU A 83 -4.53 -0.09 7.40
C LEU A 83 -4.58 0.84 8.62
N ALA A 84 -3.79 0.56 9.65
CA ALA A 84 -3.71 1.40 10.85
C ALA A 84 -3.28 2.82 10.49
N TRP A 85 -2.14 2.95 9.81
CA TRP A 85 -1.62 4.23 9.34
C TRP A 85 -2.62 4.99 8.47
N ALA A 86 -3.21 4.33 7.47
CA ALA A 86 -4.15 4.98 6.57
C ALA A 86 -5.49 5.36 7.25
N SER A 87 -5.85 4.69 8.34
CA SER A 87 -7.03 5.03 9.15
C SER A 87 -6.81 6.27 10.00
N GLU A 88 -5.58 6.53 10.44
CA GLU A 88 -5.18 7.73 11.20
C GLU A 88 -5.08 8.97 10.32
N LEU A 89 -4.82 8.79 9.02
CA LEU A 89 -4.79 9.91 8.08
C LEU A 89 -6.16 10.60 8.01
N PRO A 90 -6.18 11.95 7.90
CA PRO A 90 -7.42 12.68 7.75
C PRO A 90 -8.17 12.13 6.54
N ALA A 91 -9.45 11.83 6.72
CA ALA A 91 -10.30 11.35 5.64
C ALA A 91 -10.21 12.36 4.50
N LYS A 92 -9.80 11.89 3.31
CA LYS A 92 -9.66 12.77 2.16
C LYS A 92 -11.05 13.33 1.87
N LYS A 93 -11.27 14.63 2.13
CA LYS A 93 -12.54 15.30 1.82
C LYS A 93 -12.84 15.01 0.35
N SER A 94 -13.85 14.20 0.08
CA SER A 94 -14.37 14.02 -1.27
C SER A 94 -14.73 15.41 -1.77
N LYS A 95 -14.07 15.89 -2.84
CA LYS A 95 -14.64 16.99 -3.60
C LYS A 95 -15.93 16.41 -4.20
N ARG A 96 -17.06 16.83 -3.64
CA ARG A 96 -18.38 16.62 -4.21
C ARG A 96 -18.54 17.56 -5.40
#